data_AF-A0A3B9AH18-F1
#
_entry.id   AF-A0A3B9AH18-F1
#
_cell.length_a   1.000
_cell.length_b   1.000
_cell.length_c   1.000
_cell.angle_alpha   90.00
_cell.angle_beta   90.00
_cell.angle_gamma   90.00
#
_symmetry.space_group_name_H-M   'P 1'
#
loop_
_entity.id
_entity.type
_entity.pdbx_description
1 polymer ?
#
loop_
_entity_poly.entity_id
_entity_poly.type
_entity_poly.pdbx_seq_one_letter_code
_entity_poly.pdbx_strand_id
1 'polypeptide(L)'
;MNRRINKTCNVILPVQILASHLPKVNQTHSFMETIGILGAGAMGSGIAQVAAAAGHNVIICDNLIIALTRASKNIQATLKSLVEKGKMTDAESYALFSRLKFTDHMSEFRQCSIVIEAIVEDIEQKQIAFRSMEAVVDEHTILASNTSSLSISAMGATLKHPERIIGVHFFNPAPLMRLVEIIPGLQPNPDV
;
A
#
# COMPACT_ATOMS: atom_id res chain seq x y z
N MET A 1 25.99 6.79 27.00
CA MET A 1 26.84 5.98 26.11
C MET A 1 25.98 5.57 24.91
N ASN A 2 26.20 6.22 23.78
CA ASN A 2 25.37 6.16 22.56
C ASN A 2 25.26 4.73 22.00
N ARG A 3 24.06 4.16 21.96
CA ARG A 3 23.78 2.99 21.13
C ARG A 3 23.63 3.47 19.68
N ARG A 4 24.62 3.13 18.85
CA ARG A 4 24.52 3.20 17.39
C ARG A 4 23.35 2.31 16.95
N ILE A 5 22.32 2.92 16.36
CA ILE A 5 21.27 2.21 15.63
C ILE A 5 21.89 1.84 14.28
N ASN A 6 22.04 0.54 14.01
CA ASN A 6 22.51 0.05 12.71
C ASN A 6 21.45 0.33 11.63
N LYS A 7 21.88 0.94 10.52
CA LYS A 7 21.06 1.47 9.41
C LYS A 7 20.47 0.41 8.43
N THR A 8 20.23 -0.83 8.84
CA THR A 8 19.85 -1.91 7.89
C THR A 8 18.91 -3.00 8.44
N CYS A 9 18.17 -2.76 9.53
CA CYS A 9 17.24 -3.77 10.04
C CYS A 9 15.85 -3.61 9.40
N ASN A 10 15.37 -4.67 8.74
CA ASN A 10 13.96 -4.83 8.43
C ASN A 10 13.15 -4.75 9.73
N VAL A 11 12.01 -4.05 9.70
CA VAL A 11 11.13 -3.90 10.86
C VAL A 11 9.84 -4.65 10.58
N ILE A 12 9.50 -5.61 11.44
CA ILE A 12 8.24 -6.32 11.36
C ILE A 12 7.24 -5.62 12.29
N LEU A 13 6.17 -5.08 11.70
CA LEU A 13 5.13 -4.34 12.42
C LEU A 13 3.79 -5.07 12.33
N PRO A 14 2.92 -4.95 13.35
CA PRO A 14 1.53 -5.33 13.20
C PRO A 14 0.88 -4.56 12.03
N VAL A 15 0.05 -5.23 11.23
CA VAL A 15 -0.68 -4.62 10.11
C VAL A 15 -1.47 -3.37 10.55
N GLN A 16 -2.03 -3.40 11.76
CA GLN A 16 -2.74 -2.28 12.36
C GLN A 16 -1.84 -1.06 12.65
N ILE A 17 -0.53 -1.26 12.85
CA ILE A 17 0.44 -0.18 13.06
C ILE A 17 0.76 0.50 11.73
N LEU A 18 0.96 -0.24 10.64
CA LEU A 18 1.17 0.40 9.32
C LEU A 18 -0.02 1.30 8.95
N ALA A 19 -1.23 0.81 9.25
CA ALA A 19 -2.45 1.53 8.97
C ALA A 19 -2.80 2.60 10.03
N SER A 20 -1.99 2.83 11.05
CA SER A 20 -2.19 3.93 12.02
C SER A 20 -0.95 4.83 12.19
N HIS A 21 0.19 4.42 11.64
CA HIS A 21 1.51 5.03 11.83
C HIS A 21 2.34 4.93 10.53
N LEU A 22 1.73 5.26 9.39
CA LEU A 22 2.51 5.59 8.19
C LEU A 22 3.60 6.61 8.56
N PRO A 23 4.79 6.55 7.91
CA PRO A 23 5.92 7.42 8.26
C PRO A 23 5.48 8.88 8.35
N LYS A 24 5.86 9.54 9.45
CA LYS A 24 5.41 10.91 9.76
C LYS A 24 6.13 11.91 8.87
N VAL A 25 5.72 12.00 7.61
CA VAL A 25 6.11 13.10 6.71
C VAL A 25 5.42 14.37 7.21
N ASN A 26 6.17 15.21 7.94
CA ASN A 26 5.79 16.54 8.45
C ASN A 26 4.39 16.65 9.11
N GLN A 27 4.38 16.60 10.45
CA GLN A 27 3.20 16.85 11.28
C GLN A 27 2.58 18.23 11.02
N THR A 28 1.53 18.30 10.18
CA THR A 28 0.53 19.39 10.28
C THR A 28 -0.89 19.03 9.82
N HIS A 29 -1.25 17.77 9.58
CA HIS A 29 -2.63 17.47 9.16
C HIS A 29 -3.19 16.16 9.73
N SER A 30 -4.29 16.29 10.49
CA SER A 30 -5.20 15.21 10.90
C SER A 30 -6.15 14.83 9.76
N PHE A 31 -5.66 14.74 8.51
CA PHE A 31 -6.49 14.28 7.40
C PHE A 31 -6.44 12.76 7.35
N MET A 32 -7.60 12.10 7.17
CA MET A 32 -7.61 10.69 6.79
C MET A 32 -6.82 10.56 5.49
N GLU A 33 -5.67 9.92 5.58
CA GLU A 33 -4.78 9.77 4.43
C GLU A 33 -5.41 8.86 3.37
N THR A 34 -5.25 9.24 2.11
CA THR A 34 -5.67 8.38 0.99
C THR A 34 -4.51 7.49 0.59
N ILE A 35 -4.75 6.17 0.57
CA ILE A 35 -3.75 5.16 0.22
C ILE A 35 -4.00 4.72 -1.22
N GLY A 36 -2.98 4.79 -2.06
CA GLY A 36 -3.01 4.22 -3.41
C GLY A 36 -2.54 2.76 -3.40
N ILE A 37 -3.21 1.90 -4.15
CA ILE A 37 -2.79 0.51 -4.38
C ILE A 37 -2.70 0.29 -5.89
N LEU A 38 -1.49 0.03 -6.40
CA LEU A 38 -1.28 -0.30 -7.80
C LEU A 38 -1.28 -1.83 -7.99
N GLY A 39 -2.27 -2.33 -8.71
CA GLY A 39 -2.55 -3.75 -8.89
C GLY A 39 -3.79 -4.18 -8.12
N ALA A 40 -4.75 -4.80 -8.80
CA ALA A 40 -6.01 -5.32 -8.25
C ALA A 40 -6.02 -6.85 -8.15
N GLY A 41 -4.84 -7.48 -8.17
CA GLY A 41 -4.67 -8.91 -7.91
C GLY A 41 -5.01 -9.31 -6.47
N ALA A 42 -4.73 -10.56 -6.11
CA ALA A 42 -5.02 -11.09 -4.78
C ALA A 42 -4.37 -10.26 -3.66
N MET A 43 -3.08 -9.93 -3.82
CA MET A 43 -2.35 -9.11 -2.83
C MET A 43 -2.88 -7.69 -2.78
N GLY A 44 -2.99 -7.01 -3.93
CA GLY A 44 -3.47 -5.63 -3.97
C GLY A 44 -4.88 -5.46 -3.40
N SER A 45 -5.83 -6.32 -3.77
CA SER A 45 -7.18 -6.29 -3.18
C SER A 45 -7.20 -6.61 -1.67
N GLY A 46 -6.35 -7.53 -1.22
CA GLY A 46 -6.20 -7.84 0.22
C GLY A 46 -5.61 -6.68 1.03
N ILE A 47 -4.56 -6.04 0.51
CA ILE A 47 -3.93 -4.85 1.12
C ILE A 47 -4.93 -3.70 1.16
N ALA A 48 -5.69 -3.50 0.08
CA ALA A 48 -6.72 -2.46 0.03
C ALA A 48 -7.82 -2.68 1.09
N GLN A 49 -8.28 -3.92 1.26
CA GLN A 49 -9.24 -4.26 2.30
C GLN A 49 -8.68 -3.98 3.70
N VAL A 50 -7.41 -4.31 3.95
CA VAL A 50 -6.72 -4.03 5.21
C VAL A 50 -6.65 -2.52 5.49
N ALA A 51 -6.22 -1.73 4.51
CA ALA A 51 -6.13 -0.28 4.62
C ALA A 51 -7.51 0.35 4.89
N ALA A 52 -8.55 -0.08 4.17
CA ALA A 52 -9.90 0.38 4.40
C ALA A 52 -10.47 -0.06 5.76
N ALA A 53 -10.13 -1.26 6.25
CA ALA A 53 -10.53 -1.72 7.58
C ALA A 53 -9.95 -0.85 8.70
N ALA A 54 -8.77 -0.28 8.49
CA ALA A 54 -8.15 0.66 9.42
C ALA A 54 -8.71 2.09 9.33
N GLY A 55 -9.63 2.34 8.40
CA GLY A 55 -10.35 3.61 8.26
C GLY A 55 -9.92 4.46 7.06
N HIS A 56 -8.83 4.12 6.36
CA HIS A 56 -8.33 4.95 5.25
C HIS A 56 -9.22 4.90 4.01
N ASN A 57 -9.26 6.01 3.28
CA ASN A 57 -9.74 6.00 1.90
C ASN A 57 -8.68 5.29 1.04
N VAL A 58 -9.10 4.42 0.14
CA VAL A 58 -8.20 3.63 -0.68
C VAL A 58 -8.58 3.72 -2.14
N ILE A 59 -7.60 4.04 -2.98
CA ILE A 59 -7.73 4.04 -4.44
C ILE A 59 -7.00 2.80 -4.95
N ILE A 60 -7.72 1.89 -5.60
CA ILE A 60 -7.17 0.69 -6.22
C ILE A 60 -7.11 0.94 -7.73
N CYS A 61 -5.91 0.93 -8.29
CA CYS A 61 -5.67 1.14 -9.71
C CYS A 61 -5.18 -0.15 -10.38
N ASP A 62 -5.74 -0.49 -11.54
CA ASP A 62 -5.25 -1.60 -12.38
C ASP A 62 -5.58 -1.31 -13.84
N ASN A 63 -4.71 -1.69 -14.78
CA ASN A 63 -4.95 -1.47 -16.21
C ASN A 63 -5.97 -2.46 -16.81
N LEU A 64 -6.33 -3.51 -16.07
CA LEU A 64 -7.34 -4.49 -16.45
C LEU A 64 -8.64 -4.26 -15.67
N ILE A 65 -9.67 -3.74 -16.35
CA ILE A 65 -11.02 -3.56 -15.78
C ILE A 65 -11.59 -4.86 -15.19
N ILE A 66 -11.25 -6.00 -15.78
CA ILE A 66 -11.64 -7.32 -15.25
C ILE A 66 -10.99 -7.62 -13.89
N ALA A 67 -9.75 -7.18 -13.65
CA ALA A 67 -9.09 -7.33 -12.36
C ALA A 67 -9.77 -6.47 -11.29
N LEU A 68 -10.09 -5.20 -11.61
CA LEU A 68 -10.85 -4.30 -10.72
C LEU A 68 -12.21 -4.89 -10.34
N THR A 69 -12.95 -5.42 -11.33
CA THR A 69 -14.26 -6.04 -11.10
C THR A 69 -14.14 -7.27 -10.19
N ARG A 70 -13.12 -8.11 -10.40
CA ARG A 70 -12.85 -9.28 -9.54
C ARG A 70 -12.47 -8.86 -8.13
N ALA A 71 -11.60 -7.87 -7.96
CA ALA A 71 -11.20 -7.34 -6.66
C ALA A 71 -12.42 -6.83 -5.87
N SER A 72 -13.26 -6.02 -6.50
CA SER A 72 -14.50 -5.51 -5.89
C SER A 72 -15.41 -6.63 -5.40
N LYS A 73 -15.69 -7.63 -6.25
CA LYS A 73 -16.51 -8.80 -5.89
C LYS A 73 -15.88 -9.63 -4.76
N ASN A 74 -14.58 -9.87 -4.79
CA ASN A 74 -13.87 -10.67 -3.80
C ASN A 74 -13.89 -10.01 -2.41
N ILE A 75 -13.70 -8.68 -2.37
CA ILE A 75 -13.78 -7.91 -1.13
C ILE A 75 -15.21 -7.97 -0.59
N GLN A 76 -16.23 -7.70 -1.41
CA GLN A 76 -17.64 -7.81 -1.00
C GLN A 76 -17.99 -9.20 -0.45
N ALA A 77 -17.54 -10.27 -1.11
CA ALA A 77 -17.77 -11.64 -0.66
C ALA A 77 -17.10 -11.93 0.70
N THR A 78 -15.89 -11.40 0.90
CA THR A 78 -15.15 -11.56 2.15
C THR A 78 -15.84 -10.79 3.29
N LEU A 79 -16.25 -9.55 3.06
CA LEU A 79 -16.98 -8.75 4.04
C LEU A 79 -18.33 -9.40 4.40
N LYS A 80 -19.08 -9.87 3.40
CA LYS A 80 -20.32 -10.63 3.62
C LYS A 80 -20.07 -11.85 4.51
N SER A 81 -19.02 -12.62 4.24
CA SER A 81 -18.67 -13.78 5.07
C SER A 81 -18.32 -13.39 6.52
N LEU A 82 -17.70 -12.22 6.74
CA LEU A 82 -17.42 -11.73 8.10
C LEU A 82 -18.71 -11.33 8.83
N VAL A 83 -19.67 -10.73 8.13
CA VAL A 83 -21.00 -10.41 8.68
C VAL A 83 -21.76 -11.68 9.06
N GLU A 84 -21.84 -12.66 8.15
CA GLU A 84 -22.49 -13.95 8.40
C GLU A 84 -21.88 -14.71 9.59
N LYS A 85 -20.58 -14.53 9.83
CA LYS A 85 -19.85 -15.12 10.97
C LYS A 85 -19.95 -14.29 12.26
N GLY A 86 -20.69 -13.18 12.26
CA GLY A 86 -20.83 -12.28 13.41
C GLY A 86 -19.54 -11.57 13.81
N LYS A 87 -18.55 -11.47 12.90
CA LYS A 87 -17.27 -10.78 13.16
C LYS A 87 -17.29 -9.30 12.81
N MET A 88 -18.35 -8.85 12.14
CA MET A 88 -18.54 -7.49 11.65
C MET A 88 -20.05 -7.26 11.48
N THR A 89 -20.52 -6.03 11.64
CA THR A 89 -21.90 -5.62 11.34
C THR A 89 -22.08 -5.23 9.88
N ASP A 90 -23.32 -5.23 9.36
CA ASP A 90 -23.61 -4.72 8.03
C ASP A 90 -23.18 -3.25 7.84
N ALA A 91 -23.34 -2.43 8.89
CA ALA A 91 -22.94 -1.03 8.86
C ALA A 91 -21.42 -0.86 8.73
N GLU A 92 -20.63 -1.64 9.48
CA GLU A 92 -19.16 -1.65 9.37
C GLU A 92 -18.70 -2.16 8.00
N SER A 93 -19.34 -3.21 7.48
CA SER A 93 -19.08 -3.75 6.15
C SER A 93 -19.32 -2.70 5.06
N TYR A 94 -20.47 -2.02 5.11
CA TYR A 94 -20.80 -0.94 4.19
C TYR A 94 -19.81 0.22 4.29
N ALA A 95 -19.49 0.66 5.51
CA ALA A 95 -18.54 1.75 5.75
C ALA A 95 -17.11 1.42 5.29
N LEU A 96 -16.68 0.17 5.42
CA LEU A 96 -15.38 -0.27 4.90
C LEU A 96 -15.39 -0.25 3.37
N PHE A 97 -16.40 -0.83 2.75
CA PHE A 97 -16.47 -0.90 1.29
C PHE A 97 -16.60 0.49 0.65
N SER A 98 -17.31 1.43 1.29
CA SER A 98 -17.47 2.80 0.77
C SER A 98 -16.18 3.61 0.75
N ARG A 99 -15.14 3.19 1.48
CA ARG A 99 -13.80 3.80 1.42
C ARG A 99 -12.98 3.36 0.21
N LEU A 100 -13.44 2.35 -0.55
CA LEU A 100 -12.73 1.82 -1.71
C LEU A 100 -13.19 2.50 -3.00
N LYS A 101 -12.24 3.11 -3.72
CA LYS A 101 -12.41 3.59 -5.09
C LYS A 101 -11.62 2.69 -6.04
N PHE A 102 -12.27 2.17 -7.07
CA PHE A 102 -11.63 1.37 -8.13
C PHE A 102 -11.48 2.22 -9.38
N THR A 103 -10.31 2.21 -10.02
CA THR A 103 -10.03 3.02 -11.20
C THR A 103 -9.01 2.34 -12.11
N ASP A 104 -9.02 2.66 -13.39
CA ASP A 104 -7.98 2.34 -14.38
C ASP A 104 -7.10 3.56 -14.71
N HIS A 105 -7.27 4.66 -13.96
CA HIS A 105 -6.56 5.91 -14.16
C HIS A 105 -5.58 6.19 -13.02
N MET A 106 -4.30 5.99 -13.28
CA MET A 106 -3.23 6.24 -12.30
C MET A 106 -3.15 7.71 -11.86
N SER A 107 -3.68 8.66 -12.64
CA SER A 107 -3.80 10.09 -12.29
C SER A 107 -4.53 10.35 -10.98
N GLU A 108 -5.38 9.41 -10.55
CA GLU A 108 -6.12 9.47 -9.28
C GLU A 108 -5.22 9.37 -8.05
N PHE A 109 -3.97 8.90 -8.20
CA PHE A 109 -2.99 8.84 -7.11
C PHE A 109 -2.39 10.19 -6.71
N ARG A 110 -2.73 11.28 -7.41
CA ARG A 110 -2.28 12.65 -7.08
C ARG A 110 -2.53 13.07 -5.63
N GLN A 111 -3.56 12.51 -5.01
CA GLN A 111 -3.98 12.84 -3.64
C GLN A 111 -3.48 11.83 -2.59
N CYS A 112 -2.71 10.82 -2.99
CA CYS A 112 -2.27 9.76 -2.09
C CYS A 112 -1.01 10.17 -1.32
N SER A 113 -0.98 9.92 -0.01
CA SER A 113 0.22 10.10 0.83
C SER A 113 1.22 8.96 0.62
N ILE A 114 0.72 7.76 0.35
CA ILE A 114 1.50 6.57 0.03
C ILE A 114 0.83 5.79 -1.11
N VAL A 115 1.64 5.22 -2.00
CA VAL A 115 1.18 4.26 -3.01
C VAL A 115 1.93 2.94 -2.84
N ILE A 116 1.18 1.85 -2.64
CA ILE A 116 1.70 0.49 -2.49
C ILE A 116 1.52 -0.27 -3.81
N GLU A 117 2.63 -0.64 -4.43
CA GLU A 117 2.71 -1.43 -5.65
C GLU A 117 2.61 -2.92 -5.33
N ALA A 118 1.67 -3.61 -5.98
CA ALA A 118 1.41 -5.05 -5.86
C ALA A 118 1.03 -5.67 -7.23
N ILE A 119 1.80 -5.32 -8.27
CA ILE A 119 1.72 -5.87 -9.62
C ILE A 119 2.56 -7.15 -9.75
N VAL A 120 2.63 -7.71 -10.96
CA VAL A 120 3.49 -8.86 -11.29
C VAL A 120 4.93 -8.69 -10.80
N GLU A 121 5.53 -9.79 -10.35
CA GLU A 121 6.87 -9.84 -9.78
C GLU A 121 7.96 -9.82 -10.87
N ASP A 122 8.01 -8.70 -11.61
CA ASP A 122 8.96 -8.43 -12.69
C ASP A 122 9.61 -7.06 -12.49
N ILE A 123 10.94 -7.01 -12.52
CA ILE A 123 11.69 -5.78 -12.20
C ILE A 123 11.46 -4.67 -13.22
N GLU A 124 11.37 -5.00 -14.51
CA GLU A 124 11.19 -4.01 -15.57
C GLU A 124 9.80 -3.39 -15.48
N GLN A 125 8.76 -4.23 -15.28
CA GLN A 125 7.39 -3.77 -15.08
C GLN A 125 7.26 -2.88 -13.85
N LYS A 126 7.87 -3.25 -12.72
CA LYS A 126 7.84 -2.43 -11.50
C LYS A 126 8.58 -1.11 -11.69
N GLN A 127 9.74 -1.10 -12.34
CA GLN A 127 10.44 0.15 -12.66
C GLN A 127 9.61 1.07 -13.57
N ILE A 128 8.93 0.53 -14.58
CA ILE A 128 8.01 1.31 -15.44
C ILE A 128 6.86 1.89 -14.61
N ALA A 129 6.27 1.06 -13.73
CA ALA A 129 5.20 1.47 -12.84
C ALA A 129 5.65 2.59 -11.89
N PHE A 130 6.78 2.45 -11.21
CA PHE A 130 7.29 3.47 -10.29
C PHE A 130 7.61 4.79 -11.00
N ARG A 131 8.23 4.77 -12.18
CA ARG A 131 8.44 6.01 -12.97
C ARG A 131 7.13 6.69 -13.36
N SER A 132 6.14 5.89 -13.75
CA SER A 132 4.83 6.42 -14.15
C SER A 132 4.08 7.00 -12.95
N MET A 133 4.16 6.35 -11.78
CA MET A 133 3.62 6.89 -10.53
C MET A 133 4.34 8.16 -10.11
N GLU A 134 5.67 8.20 -10.13
CA GLU A 134 6.48 9.37 -9.78
C GLU A 134 6.13 10.61 -10.62
N ALA A 135 5.76 10.43 -11.89
CA ALA A 135 5.34 11.54 -12.75
C ALA A 135 3.94 12.11 -12.39
N VAL A 136 3.16 11.39 -11.58
CA VAL A 136 1.77 11.72 -11.25
C VAL A 136 1.62 12.20 -9.82
N VAL A 137 2.25 11.51 -8.87
CA VAL A 137 2.08 11.76 -7.43
C VAL A 137 2.84 13.02 -6.99
N ASP A 138 2.50 13.51 -5.81
CA ASP A 138 3.24 14.59 -5.16
C ASP A 138 4.70 14.18 -4.88
N GLU A 139 5.61 15.14 -4.78
CA GLU A 139 7.03 14.87 -4.48
C GLU A 139 7.22 14.21 -3.10
N HIS A 140 6.30 14.46 -2.17
CA HIS A 140 6.31 13.91 -0.82
C HIS A 140 5.60 12.55 -0.69
N THR A 141 4.93 12.06 -1.75
CA THR A 141 4.26 10.76 -1.72
C THR A 141 5.27 9.63 -1.56
N ILE A 142 5.05 8.76 -0.57
CA ILE A 142 5.86 7.55 -0.36
C ILE A 142 5.51 6.52 -1.43
N LEU A 143 6.54 5.90 -2.01
CA LEU A 143 6.38 4.82 -2.98
C LEU A 143 6.78 3.51 -2.31
N ALA A 144 5.85 2.57 -2.18
CA ALA A 144 6.08 1.30 -1.50
C ALA A 144 5.95 0.14 -2.49
N SER A 145 6.83 -0.86 -2.42
CA SER A 145 6.65 -2.14 -3.14
C SER A 145 6.30 -3.26 -2.18
N ASN A 146 5.29 -4.05 -2.53
CA ASN A 146 4.95 -5.32 -1.86
C ASN A 146 5.80 -6.51 -2.38
N THR A 147 6.90 -6.26 -3.09
CA THR A 147 7.78 -7.34 -3.57
C THR A 147 8.22 -8.26 -2.42
N SER A 148 8.35 -9.55 -2.73
CA SER A 148 8.86 -10.55 -1.78
C SER A 148 10.36 -10.83 -1.97
N SER A 149 10.94 -10.48 -3.12
CA SER A 149 12.31 -10.89 -3.46
C SER A 149 13.12 -9.91 -4.31
N LEU A 150 12.48 -8.93 -4.96
CA LEU A 150 13.18 -7.97 -5.81
C LEU A 150 13.80 -6.86 -4.96
N SER A 151 14.93 -6.34 -5.45
CA SER A 151 15.65 -5.26 -4.76
C SER A 151 14.87 -3.94 -4.84
N ILE A 152 14.47 -3.41 -3.67
CA ILE A 152 13.90 -2.05 -3.52
C ILE A 152 14.81 -1.01 -4.18
N SER A 153 16.11 -1.15 -3.97
CA SER A 153 17.11 -0.25 -4.54
C SER A 153 17.17 -0.32 -6.06
N ALA A 154 17.04 -1.51 -6.66
CA ALA A 154 17.00 -1.66 -8.11
C ALA A 154 15.74 -1.04 -8.71
N MET A 155 14.60 -1.12 -8.02
CA MET A 155 13.37 -0.43 -8.43
C MET A 155 13.53 1.10 -8.35
N GLY A 156 14.09 1.58 -7.24
CA GLY A 156 14.33 3.00 -7.00
C GLY A 156 15.35 3.66 -7.91
N ALA A 157 16.32 2.91 -8.45
CA ALA A 157 17.44 3.43 -9.23
C ALA A 157 17.04 4.22 -10.49
N THR A 158 15.81 4.07 -10.96
CA THR A 158 15.30 4.78 -12.15
C THR A 158 14.44 6.00 -11.82
N LEU A 159 14.26 6.31 -10.53
CA LEU A 159 13.48 7.45 -10.05
C LEU A 159 14.34 8.70 -9.91
N LYS A 160 13.70 9.86 -10.04
CA LYS A 160 14.26 11.19 -9.74
C LYS A 160 14.44 11.38 -8.24
N HIS A 161 13.51 10.85 -7.44
CA HIS A 161 13.53 10.91 -5.98
C HIS A 161 13.58 9.48 -5.40
N PRO A 162 14.71 8.77 -5.51
CA PRO A 162 14.84 7.38 -5.04
C PRO A 162 14.75 7.25 -3.52
N GLU A 163 14.89 8.32 -2.75
CA GLU A 163 14.87 8.35 -1.29
C GLU A 163 13.50 8.05 -0.66
N ARG A 164 12.42 8.15 -1.45
CA ARG A 164 11.03 7.94 -1.01
C ARG A 164 10.49 6.53 -1.32
N ILE A 165 11.32 5.65 -1.89
CA ILE A 165 10.93 4.27 -2.15
C ILE A 165 11.29 3.34 -1.00
N ILE A 166 10.33 2.54 -0.57
CA ILE A 166 10.49 1.53 0.48
C ILE A 166 9.89 0.19 0.04
N GLY A 167 10.26 -0.88 0.72
CA GLY A 167 9.53 -2.14 0.68
C GLY A 167 8.53 -2.23 1.83
N VAL A 168 7.33 -2.71 1.53
CA VAL A 168 6.26 -2.97 2.49
C VAL A 168 5.68 -4.33 2.15
N HIS A 169 6.30 -5.38 2.68
CA HIS A 169 5.99 -6.75 2.34
C HIS A 169 4.86 -7.29 3.24
N PHE A 170 3.68 -7.43 2.64
CA PHE A 170 2.53 -8.12 3.24
C PHE A 170 2.60 -9.61 2.95
N PHE A 171 2.21 -10.41 3.94
CA PHE A 171 2.15 -11.86 3.82
C PHE A 171 0.79 -12.30 3.28
N ASN A 172 0.77 -13.28 2.36
CA ASN A 172 -0.45 -13.81 1.79
C ASN A 172 -1.14 -14.81 2.74
N PRO A 173 -2.46 -14.72 3.00
CA PRO A 173 -3.39 -13.68 2.58
C PRO A 173 -3.38 -12.45 3.50
N ALA A 174 -3.19 -11.27 2.91
CA ALA A 174 -2.99 -10.02 3.65
C ALA A 174 -4.05 -9.72 4.72
N PRO A 175 -5.37 -9.94 4.50
CA PRO A 175 -6.39 -9.68 5.53
C PRO A 175 -6.31 -10.61 6.76
N LEU A 176 -5.65 -11.76 6.66
CA LEU A 176 -5.52 -12.71 7.77
C LEU A 176 -4.19 -12.58 8.50
N MET A 177 -3.18 -12.03 7.82
CA MET A 177 -1.84 -11.88 8.38
C MET A 177 -1.77 -10.66 9.28
N ARG A 178 -1.07 -10.81 10.39
CA ARG A 178 -0.94 -9.74 11.40
C ARG A 178 0.33 -8.93 11.23
N LEU A 179 1.22 -9.30 10.31
CA LEU A 179 2.55 -8.73 10.19
C LEU A 179 2.75 -8.07 8.82
N VAL A 180 3.49 -6.97 8.79
CA VAL A 180 4.05 -6.32 7.61
C VAL A 180 5.54 -6.14 7.87
N GLU A 181 6.36 -6.47 6.89
CA GLU A 181 7.79 -6.22 6.94
C GLU A 181 8.13 -4.93 6.17
N ILE A 182 8.82 -4.00 6.84
CA ILE A 182 9.33 -2.77 6.24
C ILE A 182 10.78 -2.96 5.86
N ILE A 183 11.08 -2.73 4.59
CA ILE A 183 12.39 -2.89 3.99
C ILE A 183 12.88 -1.50 3.57
N PRO A 184 13.95 -0.96 4.18
CA PRO A 184 14.45 0.36 3.81
C PRO A 184 14.99 0.35 2.37
N GLY A 185 14.80 1.45 1.65
CA GLY A 185 15.52 1.72 0.40
C GLY A 185 17.03 1.89 0.63
N LEU A 186 17.81 2.06 -0.44
CA LEU A 186 19.28 2.23 -0.34
C LEU A 186 19.68 3.57 0.31
N GLN A 187 18.85 4.60 0.18
CA GLN A 187 19.01 5.93 0.79
C GLN A 187 17.67 6.42 1.33
N PRO A 188 17.10 5.77 2.36
CA PRO A 188 15.80 6.18 2.87
C PRO A 188 15.94 7.55 3.53
N ASN A 189 15.04 8.47 3.20
CA ASN A 189 14.88 9.69 3.98
C ASN A 189 14.57 9.27 5.44
N PRO A 190 15.27 9.78 6.47
CA PRO A 190 15.02 9.40 7.87
C PRO A 190 13.58 9.59 8.36
N ASP A 191 12.80 10.44 7.68
CA ASP A 191 11.40 10.71 7.96
C ASP A 191 10.42 9.75 7.23
N VAL A 192 10.94 8.85 6.39
CA VAL A 192 10.24 7.79 5.63
C VAL A 192 10.62 6.42 6.17
#